data_AF-A0A497KDJ3-F1
#
_entry.id   AF-A0A497KDJ3-F1
#
_cell.length_a   1.000
_cell.length_b   1.000
_cell.length_c   1.000
_cell.angle_alpha   90.00
_cell.angle_beta   90.00
_cell.angle_gamma   90.00
#
_symmetry.space_group_name_H-M   'P 1'
#
loop_
_entity.id
_entity.type
_entity.pdbx_description
1 polymer ?
#
loop_
_entity_poly.entity_id
_entity_poly.type
_entity_poly.pdbx_seq_one_letter_code
_entity_poly.pdbx_strand_id
1 'polypeptide(L)'
;MQIKLALLGRVYLNIMGKKIEIPFSASKKIQRKGEFHCKVNGLEIAQRKDEILLSSAFSITGPLPSKPIKAKVAFEIFAFRNLSLAKGETTLQTISQKENALMGKASFHMARKVLRKLKKRYGGKRVPISLKGKLRLWMEREEIRLPFCIQKEIVLKQKPLSIAIKGIRVSRISPKAIFLRLKLELKSHLSKEIQRVRAKFRAFANGKAILSSGRMDIPLLSPTTVAKIDLPLTIYWKTLKEVKVRNRGKQTRLSFKGRISAKIDKREFTIPFSFQKQMILPEKPFSIKLKKLKILKLVGKRRKFLLTLQITNKGHLAIRDLAIRGKVILSDKIEMEIGKEHFTLLPHQSKIIKTTLLVKRFGLVKLLRTWIKSRRTLGKWRLKLSGKREDGMDISLEDKGKEMMKVEK
;
A
#
# COMPACT_ATOMS: atom_id res chain seq x y z
N MET A 1 -42.70 -39.02 37.55
CA MET A 1 -42.90 -40.35 38.16
C MET A 1 -42.14 -40.40 39.48
N GLN A 2 -42.83 -40.53 40.61
CA GLN A 2 -42.21 -40.61 41.94
C GLN A 2 -42.02 -42.10 42.30
N ILE A 3 -40.79 -42.50 42.63
CA ILE A 3 -40.54 -43.85 43.14
C ILE A 3 -40.36 -43.72 44.65
N LYS A 4 -41.24 -44.38 45.41
CA LYS A 4 -41.15 -44.46 46.86
C LYS A 4 -40.43 -45.77 47.18
N LEU A 5 -39.14 -45.67 47.51
CA LEU A 5 -38.41 -46.82 48.06
C LEU A 5 -38.70 -46.89 49.55
N ALA A 6 -39.36 -47.97 49.96
CA ALA A 6 -39.57 -48.31 51.36
C ALA A 6 -38.70 -49.52 51.68
N LEU A 7 -37.82 -49.37 52.67
CA LEU A 7 -37.04 -50.47 53.22
C LEU A 7 -37.73 -50.88 54.52
N LEU A 8 -38.22 -52.12 54.54
CA LEU A 8 -38.85 -52.73 55.71
C LEU A 8 -37.89 -53.80 56.23
N GLY A 9 -37.60 -53.75 57.53
CA GLY A 9 -36.69 -54.68 58.16
C GLY A 9 -37.06 -54.92 59.61
N ARG A 10 -36.50 -55.98 60.18
CA ARG A 10 -36.61 -56.30 61.60
C ARG A 10 -35.22 -56.27 62.19
N VAL A 11 -35.00 -55.47 63.22
CA VAL A 11 -33.77 -55.50 63.99
C VAL A 11 -34.00 -56.40 65.19
N TYR A 12 -33.15 -57.40 65.36
CA TYR A 12 -33.19 -58.28 66.53
C TYR A 12 -32.12 -57.82 67.51
N LEU A 13 -32.55 -57.35 68.67
CA LEU A 13 -31.65 -56.98 69.77
C LEU A 13 -31.67 -58.10 70.81
N ASN A 14 -30.50 -58.57 71.22
CA ASN A 14 -30.39 -59.55 72.29
C ASN A 14 -29.97 -58.80 73.56
N ILE A 15 -30.90 -58.63 74.50
CA ILE A 15 -30.66 -57.90 75.75
C ILE A 15 -30.91 -58.87 76.89
N MET A 16 -29.87 -59.10 77.70
CA MET A 16 -29.90 -60.01 78.86
C MET A 16 -30.46 -61.40 78.56
N GLY A 17 -30.06 -61.99 77.43
CA GLY A 17 -30.46 -63.34 77.01
C GLY A 17 -31.88 -63.46 76.43
N LYS A 18 -32.63 -62.35 76.33
CA LYS A 18 -33.91 -62.32 75.60
C LYS A 18 -33.74 -61.57 74.27
N LYS A 19 -34.12 -62.24 73.18
CA LYS A 19 -34.11 -61.69 71.83
C LYS A 19 -35.41 -60.92 71.58
N ILE A 20 -35.32 -59.61 71.42
CA ILE A 20 -36.44 -58.71 71.15
C ILE A 20 -36.39 -58.31 69.68
N GLU A 21 -37.50 -58.48 68.97
CA GLU A 21 -37.65 -58.08 67.59
C GLU A 21 -38.29 -56.69 67.52
N ILE A 22 -37.63 -55.75 66.86
CA ILE A 22 -38.16 -54.41 66.61
C ILE A 22 -38.29 -54.21 65.09
N PRO A 23 -39.51 -54.15 64.55
CA PRO A 23 -39.71 -53.79 63.16
C PRO A 23 -39.39 -52.31 62.93
N PHE A 24 -38.73 -51.99 61.81
CA PHE A 24 -38.56 -50.61 61.37
C PHE A 24 -38.94 -50.44 59.91
N SER A 25 -39.35 -49.21 59.57
CA SER A 25 -39.56 -48.79 58.20
C SER A 25 -38.81 -47.49 57.94
N ALA A 26 -38.05 -47.45 56.85
CA ALA A 26 -37.42 -46.23 56.36
C ALA A 26 -37.88 -45.99 54.91
N SER A 27 -38.42 -44.80 54.63
CA SER A 27 -38.81 -44.45 53.26
C SER A 27 -38.09 -43.21 52.77
N LYS A 28 -37.56 -43.27 51.55
CA LYS A 28 -36.93 -42.13 50.87
C LYS A 28 -37.61 -41.91 49.53
N LYS A 29 -38.14 -40.70 49.32
CA LYS A 29 -38.71 -40.28 48.04
C LYS A 29 -37.56 -39.92 47.09
N ILE A 30 -37.45 -40.62 45.96
CA ILE A 30 -36.51 -40.27 44.90
C ILE A 30 -37.32 -39.70 43.72
N GLN A 31 -37.09 -38.43 43.38
CA GLN A 31 -37.61 -37.81 42.16
C GLN A 31 -36.65 -38.09 41.00
N ARG A 32 -37.16 -38.64 39.90
CA ARG A 32 -36.44 -38.68 38.61
C ARG A 32 -36.12 -37.23 38.20
N LYS A 33 -34.83 -36.91 38.03
CA LYS A 33 -34.37 -35.61 37.51
C LYS A 33 -35.01 -35.38 36.13
N GLY A 34 -35.78 -34.30 35.98
CA GLY A 34 -36.27 -33.88 34.67
C GLY A 34 -35.10 -33.53 33.76
N GLU A 35 -35.20 -33.83 32.46
CA GLU A 35 -34.18 -33.45 31.49
C GLU A 35 -34.14 -31.92 31.34
N PHE A 36 -32.98 -31.32 31.61
CA PHE A 36 -32.75 -29.90 31.35
C PHE A 36 -32.29 -29.73 29.90
N HIS A 37 -32.95 -28.84 29.15
CA HIS A 37 -32.54 -28.51 27.79
C HIS A 37 -32.09 -27.05 27.69
N CYS A 38 -30.94 -26.82 27.06
CA CYS A 38 -30.48 -25.49 26.68
C CYS A 38 -30.75 -25.28 25.19
N LYS A 39 -31.63 -24.33 24.87
CA LYS A 39 -31.89 -23.89 23.50
C LYS A 39 -31.18 -22.55 23.27
N VAL A 40 -30.43 -22.44 22.19
CA VAL A 40 -29.89 -21.17 21.72
C VAL A 40 -30.86 -20.60 20.70
N ASN A 41 -31.53 -19.49 21.05
CA ASN A 41 -32.64 -18.95 20.26
C ASN A 41 -32.20 -18.20 19.01
N GLY A 42 -30.94 -17.79 18.95
CA GLY A 42 -30.40 -17.12 17.78
C GLY A 42 -28.94 -16.72 17.97
N LEU A 43 -28.27 -16.52 16.83
CA LEU A 43 -26.93 -15.94 16.75
C LEU A 43 -27.03 -14.64 15.94
N GLU A 44 -26.85 -13.52 16.61
CA GLU A 44 -26.73 -12.19 16.02
C GLU A 44 -25.26 -11.89 15.73
N ILE A 45 -24.99 -11.34 14.55
CA ILE A 45 -23.63 -11.12 14.08
C ILE A 45 -23.51 -9.70 13.53
N ALA A 46 -22.84 -8.83 14.27
CA ALA A 46 -22.55 -7.48 13.85
C ALA A 46 -21.10 -7.36 13.37
N GLN A 47 -20.91 -7.08 12.07
CA GLN A 47 -19.59 -6.85 11.49
C GLN A 47 -19.22 -5.37 11.52
N ARG A 48 -18.25 -5.01 12.35
CA ARG A 48 -17.59 -3.70 12.35
C ARG A 48 -16.32 -3.74 11.50
N LYS A 49 -15.67 -2.59 11.34
CA LYS A 49 -14.48 -2.42 10.48
C LYS A 49 -13.37 -3.42 10.86
N ASP A 50 -13.16 -3.63 12.15
CA ASP A 50 -12.06 -4.43 12.70
C ASP A 50 -12.50 -5.54 13.66
N GLU A 51 -13.80 -5.72 13.85
CA GLU A 51 -14.38 -6.59 14.88
C GLU A 51 -15.60 -7.31 14.34
N ILE A 52 -15.84 -8.53 14.83
CA ILE A 52 -17.15 -9.17 14.76
C ILE A 52 -17.63 -9.30 16.20
N LEU A 53 -18.79 -8.71 16.46
CA LEU A 53 -19.53 -8.91 17.68
C LEU A 53 -20.56 -10.00 17.41
N LEU A 54 -20.52 -11.04 18.22
CA LEU A 54 -21.50 -12.11 18.20
C LEU A 54 -22.34 -11.98 19.48
N SER A 55 -23.66 -11.95 19.35
CA SER A 55 -24.58 -12.03 20.48
C SER A 55 -25.48 -13.25 20.34
N SER A 56 -25.66 -14.01 21.41
CA SER A 56 -26.61 -15.13 21.43
C SER A 56 -27.52 -15.04 22.63
N ALA A 57 -28.78 -15.38 22.41
CA ALA A 57 -29.78 -15.56 23.45
C ALA A 57 -29.90 -17.05 23.80
N PHE A 58 -29.82 -17.36 25.09
CA PHE A 58 -29.96 -18.71 25.64
C PHE A 58 -31.30 -18.80 26.37
N SER A 59 -32.05 -19.87 26.14
CA SER A 59 -33.21 -20.25 26.95
C SER A 59 -33.01 -21.65 27.50
N ILE A 60 -33.12 -21.79 28.82
CA ILE A 60 -33.09 -23.09 29.49
C ILE A 60 -34.51 -23.46 29.86
N THR A 61 -34.96 -24.64 29.45
CA THR A 61 -36.27 -25.19 29.81
C THR A 61 -36.08 -26.44 30.67
N GLY A 62 -36.79 -26.50 31.80
CA GLY A 62 -36.79 -27.63 32.73
C GLY A 62 -37.22 -27.19 34.14
N PRO A 63 -37.47 -28.15 35.05
CA PRO A 63 -37.79 -27.85 36.44
C PRO A 63 -36.55 -27.30 37.15
N LEU A 64 -36.31 -25.98 37.03
CA LEU A 64 -35.24 -25.31 37.75
C LEU A 64 -35.58 -25.31 39.25
N PRO A 65 -34.79 -26.01 40.10
CA PRO A 65 -35.13 -26.15 41.52
C PRO A 65 -35.02 -24.81 42.28
N SER A 66 -34.25 -23.85 41.77
CA SER A 66 -34.10 -22.50 42.32
C SER A 66 -33.53 -21.52 41.27
N LYS A 67 -33.39 -20.24 41.62
CA LYS A 67 -32.70 -19.24 40.78
C LYS A 67 -31.19 -19.56 40.75
N PRO A 68 -30.52 -19.56 39.57
CA PRO A 68 -29.08 -19.74 39.53
C PRO A 68 -28.36 -18.54 40.16
N ILE A 69 -27.39 -18.84 41.03
CA ILE A 69 -26.53 -17.85 41.71
C ILE A 69 -25.59 -17.20 40.68
N LYS A 70 -25.16 -17.98 39.69
CA LYS A 70 -24.22 -17.55 38.65
C LYS A 70 -24.46 -18.33 37.38
N ALA A 71 -24.27 -17.66 36.24
CA ALA A 71 -24.29 -18.31 34.94
C ALA A 71 -23.11 -17.82 34.07
N LYS A 72 -22.32 -18.77 33.57
CA LYS A 72 -21.21 -18.52 32.65
C LYS A 72 -21.34 -19.39 31.41
N VAL A 73 -20.89 -18.85 30.30
CA VAL A 73 -20.82 -19.51 29.01
C VAL A 73 -19.34 -19.71 28.68
N ALA A 74 -18.88 -20.95 28.68
CA ALA A 74 -17.61 -21.32 28.06
C ALA A 74 -17.86 -21.58 26.57
N PHE A 75 -17.14 -20.90 25.70
CA PHE A 75 -17.43 -20.90 24.26
C PHE A 75 -16.18 -21.08 23.39
N GLU A 76 -16.40 -21.64 22.21
CA GLU A 76 -15.49 -21.67 21.07
C GLU A 76 -16.24 -21.30 19.79
N ILE A 77 -15.63 -20.45 18.97
CA ILE A 77 -16.20 -19.96 17.72
C ILE A 77 -15.34 -20.50 16.57
N PHE A 78 -15.99 -21.05 15.55
CA PHE A 78 -15.34 -21.62 14.38
C PHE A 78 -15.87 -21.01 13.09
N ALA A 79 -15.05 -20.97 12.05
CA ALA A 79 -15.49 -20.89 10.66
C ALA A 79 -15.24 -22.23 9.94
N PHE A 80 -16.12 -22.59 9.00
CA PHE A 80 -15.98 -23.81 8.18
C PHE A 80 -15.72 -25.09 9.00
N ARG A 81 -16.30 -25.16 10.22
CA ARG A 81 -16.20 -26.26 11.20
C ARG A 81 -14.83 -26.50 11.84
N ASN A 82 -13.72 -26.03 11.28
CA ASN A 82 -12.36 -26.36 11.74
C ASN A 82 -11.45 -25.15 12.00
N LEU A 83 -11.78 -23.95 11.51
CA LEU A 83 -10.98 -22.76 11.76
C LEU A 83 -11.40 -22.09 13.06
N SER A 84 -10.71 -22.36 14.17
CA SER A 84 -10.96 -21.69 15.45
C SER A 84 -10.71 -20.18 15.34
N LEU A 85 -11.70 -19.38 15.74
CA LEU A 85 -11.72 -17.92 15.62
C LEU A 85 -11.55 -17.23 16.97
N ALA A 86 -12.12 -17.81 18.02
CA ALA A 86 -12.05 -17.32 19.39
C ALA A 86 -12.46 -18.45 20.35
N LYS A 87 -11.95 -18.39 21.58
CA LYS A 87 -12.37 -19.21 22.70
C LYS A 87 -12.32 -18.40 23.98
N GLY A 88 -13.17 -18.69 24.95
CA GLY A 88 -13.16 -17.99 26.23
C GLY A 88 -14.34 -18.34 27.13
N GLU A 89 -14.47 -17.57 28.20
CA GLU A 89 -15.63 -17.60 29.10
C GLU A 89 -16.26 -16.22 29.19
N THR A 90 -17.59 -16.15 29.27
CA THR A 90 -18.33 -14.91 29.48
C THR A 90 -19.50 -15.15 30.43
N THR A 91 -19.89 -14.15 31.21
CA THR A 91 -21.07 -14.21 32.09
C THR A 91 -22.33 -13.84 31.33
N LEU A 92 -23.47 -14.45 31.68
CA LEU A 92 -24.76 -13.99 31.14
C LEU A 92 -25.08 -12.60 31.71
N GLN A 93 -25.33 -11.63 30.83
CA GLN A 93 -25.52 -10.23 31.21
C GLN A 93 -26.93 -9.90 31.74
N THR A 94 -27.90 -10.76 31.45
CA THR A 94 -29.29 -10.60 31.88
C THR A 94 -29.82 -11.99 32.19
N ILE A 95 -30.45 -12.17 33.34
CA ILE A 95 -31.11 -13.42 33.72
C ILE A 95 -32.54 -13.05 34.07
N SER A 96 -33.48 -13.30 33.16
CA SER A 96 -34.90 -13.21 33.47
C SER A 96 -35.48 -14.61 33.63
N GLN A 97 -36.31 -14.78 34.64
CA GLN A 97 -37.16 -15.96 34.79
C GLN A 97 -38.56 -15.59 34.36
N LYS A 98 -39.07 -16.25 33.32
CA LYS A 98 -40.49 -16.25 32.97
C LYS A 98 -40.89 -17.72 32.79
N GLU A 99 -41.97 -18.15 33.45
CA GLU A 99 -42.66 -19.41 33.18
C GLU A 99 -41.72 -20.62 32.95
N ASN A 100 -40.86 -20.92 33.95
CA ASN A 100 -39.90 -22.04 33.90
C ASN A 100 -38.78 -21.95 32.84
N ALA A 101 -38.55 -20.76 32.28
CA ALA A 101 -37.46 -20.49 31.35
C ALA A 101 -36.46 -19.47 31.90
N LEU A 102 -35.16 -19.80 31.86
CA LEU A 102 -34.07 -18.86 32.14
C LEU A 102 -33.61 -18.24 30.82
N MET A 103 -33.74 -16.92 30.65
CA MET A 103 -33.26 -16.21 29.46
C MET A 103 -32.01 -15.39 29.76
N GLY A 104 -31.01 -15.46 28.90
CA GLY A 104 -29.86 -14.56 28.99
C GLY A 104 -29.10 -14.33 27.69
N LYS A 105 -28.38 -13.20 27.64
CA LYS A 105 -27.56 -12.80 26.51
C LYS A 105 -26.07 -12.87 26.85
N ALA A 106 -25.28 -13.37 25.90
CA ALA A 106 -23.83 -13.34 25.95
C ALA A 106 -23.26 -12.67 24.70
N SER A 107 -22.23 -11.84 24.88
CA SER A 107 -21.47 -11.21 23.79
C SER A 107 -20.10 -11.85 23.67
N PHE A 108 -19.66 -12.09 22.44
CA PHE A 108 -18.37 -12.72 22.14
C PHE A 108 -17.56 -11.84 21.19
N HIS A 109 -16.26 -11.73 21.48
CA HIS A 109 -15.33 -10.92 20.71
C HIS A 109 -14.37 -11.80 19.91
N MET A 110 -14.24 -11.50 18.62
CA MET A 110 -13.28 -12.17 17.74
C MET A 110 -12.00 -11.34 17.60
N ALA A 111 -10.83 -12.01 17.65
CA ALA A 111 -9.56 -11.34 17.48
C ALA A 111 -9.43 -10.70 16.07
N ARG A 112 -9.05 -9.42 16.04
CA ARG A 112 -8.88 -8.60 14.82
C ARG A 112 -7.98 -9.25 13.76
N LYS A 113 -6.90 -9.93 14.18
CA LYS A 113 -5.96 -10.60 13.26
C LYS A 113 -6.62 -11.74 12.49
N VAL A 114 -7.50 -12.51 13.15
CA VAL A 114 -8.20 -13.66 12.55
C VAL A 114 -9.26 -13.18 11.56
N LEU A 115 -10.04 -12.16 11.93
CA LEU A 115 -11.03 -11.54 11.05
C LEU A 115 -10.40 -11.01 9.74
N ARG A 116 -9.21 -10.40 9.82
CA ARG A 116 -8.47 -9.93 8.64
C ARG A 116 -8.08 -11.07 7.71
N LYS A 117 -7.60 -12.20 8.26
CA LYS A 117 -7.26 -13.40 7.46
C LYS A 117 -8.50 -13.98 6.79
N LEU A 118 -9.62 -14.07 7.52
CA LEU A 118 -10.92 -14.52 7.00
C LEU A 118 -11.42 -13.62 5.86
N LYS A 119 -11.50 -12.30 6.06
CA LYS A 119 -11.93 -11.33 5.03
C LYS A 119 -11.02 -11.33 3.79
N LYS A 120 -9.73 -11.64 3.94
CA LYS A 120 -8.78 -11.74 2.82
C LYS A 120 -9.02 -12.97 1.95
N ARG A 121 -9.40 -14.11 2.56
CA ARG A 121 -9.64 -15.37 1.84
C ARG A 121 -11.08 -15.54 1.34
N TYR A 122 -12.05 -15.08 2.13
CA TYR A 122 -13.47 -15.35 1.94
C TYR A 122 -14.35 -14.09 1.92
N GLY A 123 -13.75 -12.91 1.73
CA GLY A 123 -14.51 -11.67 1.55
C GLY A 123 -15.48 -11.79 0.37
N GLY A 124 -16.72 -11.32 0.54
CA GLY A 124 -17.79 -11.42 -0.46
C GLY A 124 -18.48 -12.78 -0.52
N LYS A 125 -17.96 -13.80 0.16
CA LYS A 125 -18.55 -15.15 0.22
C LYS A 125 -19.38 -15.35 1.48
N ARG A 126 -20.32 -16.28 1.42
CA ARG A 126 -20.99 -16.84 2.61
C ARG A 126 -19.99 -17.69 3.38
N VAL A 127 -19.90 -17.45 4.68
CA VAL A 127 -19.04 -18.17 5.60
C VAL A 127 -19.89 -18.70 6.76
N PRO A 128 -19.94 -20.02 6.97
CA PRO A 128 -20.60 -20.57 8.14
C PRO A 128 -19.76 -20.27 9.39
N ILE A 129 -20.36 -19.57 10.34
CA ILE A 129 -19.83 -19.39 11.69
C ILE A 129 -20.60 -20.32 12.63
N SER A 130 -19.85 -21.13 13.38
CA SER A 130 -20.39 -22.00 14.42
C SER A 130 -19.95 -21.50 15.79
N LEU A 131 -20.88 -21.41 16.73
CA LEU A 131 -20.64 -21.13 18.13
C LEU A 131 -20.98 -22.39 18.92
N LYS A 132 -19.99 -22.97 19.61
CA LYS A 132 -20.11 -24.20 20.40
C LYS A 132 -19.62 -23.96 21.82
N GLY A 133 -20.13 -24.70 22.79
CA GLY A 133 -19.67 -24.54 24.16
C GLY A 133 -20.51 -25.25 25.20
N LYS A 134 -20.31 -24.83 26.45
CA LYS A 134 -21.04 -25.31 27.62
C LYS A 134 -21.53 -24.12 28.45
N LEU A 135 -22.83 -24.08 28.70
CA LEU A 135 -23.43 -23.18 29.67
C LEU A 135 -23.30 -23.82 31.05
N ARG A 136 -22.63 -23.13 31.98
CA ARG A 136 -22.44 -23.53 33.37
C ARG A 136 -23.36 -22.70 34.25
N LEU A 137 -24.26 -23.37 34.95
CA LEU A 137 -25.19 -22.77 35.90
C LEU A 137 -24.78 -23.24 37.29
N TRP A 138 -24.48 -22.32 38.19
CA TRP A 138 -24.24 -22.63 39.59
C TRP A 138 -25.54 -22.44 40.37
N MET A 139 -26.05 -23.54 40.89
CA MET A 139 -27.16 -23.60 41.83
C MET A 139 -26.61 -23.73 43.25
N GLU A 140 -27.45 -23.57 44.27
CA GLU A 140 -27.04 -23.68 45.69
C GLU A 140 -26.31 -24.98 46.04
N ARG A 141 -26.63 -26.08 45.34
CA ARG A 141 -26.12 -27.43 45.68
C ARG A 141 -25.42 -28.17 44.54
N GLU A 142 -25.47 -27.65 43.32
CA GLU A 142 -24.84 -28.32 42.16
C GLU A 142 -24.52 -27.36 41.00
N GLU A 143 -23.55 -27.75 40.16
CA GLU A 143 -23.25 -27.10 38.88
C GLU A 143 -23.91 -27.89 37.75
N ILE A 144 -24.82 -27.26 37.02
CA ILE A 144 -25.44 -27.84 35.81
C ILE A 144 -24.64 -27.38 34.59
N ARG A 145 -24.23 -28.35 33.75
CA ARG A 145 -23.48 -28.10 32.52
C ARG A 145 -24.29 -28.50 31.30
N LEU A 146 -24.73 -27.52 30.52
CA LEU A 146 -25.55 -27.74 29.33
C LEU A 146 -24.75 -27.46 28.06
N PRO A 147 -24.47 -28.46 27.21
CA PRO A 147 -23.80 -28.23 25.94
C PRO A 147 -24.70 -27.45 24.99
N PHE A 148 -24.11 -26.64 24.13
CA PHE A 148 -24.83 -25.95 23.06
C PHE A 148 -24.01 -25.87 21.77
N CYS A 149 -24.72 -25.80 20.64
CA CYS A 149 -24.15 -25.57 19.32
C CYS A 149 -25.15 -24.80 18.47
N ILE A 150 -24.70 -23.70 17.85
CA ILE A 150 -25.48 -22.96 16.85
C ILE A 150 -24.57 -22.63 15.66
N GLN A 151 -25.12 -22.69 14.46
CA GLN A 151 -24.43 -22.33 13.22
C GLN A 151 -25.24 -21.30 12.45
N LYS A 152 -24.57 -20.28 11.92
CA LYS A 152 -25.19 -19.28 11.05
C LYS A 152 -24.24 -18.92 9.91
N GLU A 153 -24.78 -18.80 8.71
CA GLU A 153 -24.02 -18.27 7.58
C GLU A 153 -24.02 -16.76 7.58
N ILE A 154 -22.85 -16.17 7.34
CA ILE A 154 -22.70 -14.73 7.16
C ILE A 154 -21.94 -14.39 5.88
N VAL A 155 -22.30 -13.29 5.25
CA VAL A 155 -21.49 -12.73 4.15
C VAL A 155 -20.41 -11.84 4.75
N LEU A 156 -19.14 -12.21 4.58
CA LEU A 156 -18.03 -11.39 5.08
C LEU A 156 -17.88 -10.14 4.21
N LYS A 157 -18.07 -8.95 4.81
CA LYS A 157 -17.92 -7.68 4.09
C LYS A 157 -16.47 -7.51 3.62
N GLN A 158 -16.27 -7.56 2.30
CA GLN A 158 -14.98 -7.30 1.65
C GLN A 158 -14.73 -5.78 1.57
N LYS A 159 -13.45 -5.38 1.49
CA LYS A 159 -13.15 -4.00 1.10
C LYS A 159 -13.61 -3.81 -0.36
N PRO A 160 -14.30 -2.70 -0.68
CA PRO A 160 -14.83 -2.47 -2.02
C PRO A 160 -13.73 -2.37 -3.08
N LEU A 161 -12.52 -1.97 -2.66
CA LEU A 161 -11.38 -1.73 -3.52
C LEU A 161 -10.11 -2.32 -2.89
N SER A 162 -9.16 -2.74 -3.73
CA SER A 162 -7.80 -3.10 -3.32
C SER A 162 -6.76 -2.55 -4.28
N ILE A 163 -5.60 -2.15 -3.74
CA ILE A 163 -4.49 -1.57 -4.52
C ILE A 163 -3.28 -2.50 -4.46
N ALA A 164 -2.66 -2.74 -5.60
CA ALA A 164 -1.33 -3.33 -5.71
C ALA A 164 -0.38 -2.36 -6.41
N ILE A 165 0.88 -2.34 -5.99
CA ILE A 165 1.91 -1.46 -6.54
C ILE A 165 2.83 -2.32 -7.38
N LYS A 166 2.89 -2.05 -8.70
CA LYS A 166 3.72 -2.84 -9.62
C LYS A 166 5.14 -2.33 -9.75
N GLY A 167 5.33 -1.04 -9.53
CA GLY A 167 6.66 -0.43 -9.50
C GLY A 167 6.69 0.96 -10.11
N ILE A 168 7.90 1.47 -10.31
CA ILE A 168 8.14 2.81 -10.83
C ILE A 168 9.19 2.76 -11.93
N ARG A 169 8.98 3.55 -12.98
CA ARG A 169 9.90 3.72 -14.11
C ARG A 169 10.16 5.20 -14.39
N VAL A 170 11.33 5.50 -14.95
CA VAL A 170 11.60 6.81 -15.55
C VAL A 170 10.93 6.85 -16.92
N SER A 171 10.18 7.90 -17.20
CA SER A 171 9.44 8.06 -18.46
C SER A 171 10.04 9.11 -19.39
N ARG A 172 10.55 10.22 -18.83
CA ARG A 172 11.13 11.32 -19.62
C ARG A 172 12.13 12.10 -18.77
N ILE A 173 13.21 12.56 -19.40
CA ILE A 173 14.12 13.56 -18.82
C ILE A 173 13.95 14.86 -19.60
N SER A 174 13.68 15.95 -18.87
CA SER A 174 13.52 17.29 -19.43
C SER A 174 14.55 18.27 -18.85
N PRO A 175 14.68 19.50 -19.38
CA PRO A 175 15.64 20.48 -18.87
C PRO A 175 15.37 20.91 -17.42
N LYS A 176 14.10 20.88 -16.98
CA LYS A 176 13.66 21.35 -15.66
C LYS A 176 13.41 20.22 -14.65
N ALA A 177 13.04 19.04 -15.14
CA ALA A 177 12.62 17.93 -14.29
C ALA A 177 12.83 16.54 -14.92
N ILE A 178 12.83 15.52 -14.05
CA ILE A 178 12.74 14.11 -14.39
C ILE A 178 11.30 13.65 -14.16
N PHE A 179 10.69 13.04 -15.17
CA PHE A 179 9.34 12.50 -15.11
C PHE A 179 9.39 10.99 -14.87
N LEU A 180 8.74 10.55 -13.79
CA LEU A 180 8.58 9.15 -13.40
C LEU A 180 7.10 8.75 -13.57
N ARG A 181 6.85 7.45 -13.74
CA ARG A 181 5.51 6.87 -13.68
C ARG A 181 5.47 5.75 -12.65
N LEU A 182 4.59 5.89 -11.66
CA LEU A 182 4.29 4.86 -10.67
C LEU A 182 3.10 4.04 -11.15
N LYS A 183 3.34 2.76 -11.38
CA LYS A 183 2.35 1.80 -11.85
C LYS A 183 1.60 1.21 -10.67
N LEU A 184 0.29 1.41 -10.65
CA LEU A 184 -0.65 0.84 -9.69
C LEU A 184 -1.65 -0.06 -10.40
N GLU A 185 -2.13 -1.08 -9.70
CA GLU A 185 -3.33 -1.82 -10.05
C GLU A 185 -4.39 -1.57 -8.99
N LEU A 186 -5.55 -1.09 -9.44
CA LEU A 186 -6.73 -0.92 -8.60
C LEU A 186 -7.76 -1.96 -9.01
N LYS A 187 -8.11 -2.85 -8.09
CA LYS A 187 -9.11 -3.90 -8.31
C LYS A 187 -10.42 -3.51 -7.62
N SER A 188 -11.51 -3.52 -8.39
CA SER A 188 -12.87 -3.42 -7.90
C SER A 188 -13.37 -4.78 -7.43
N HIS A 189 -14.00 -4.83 -6.27
CA HIS A 189 -14.75 -6.01 -5.80
C HIS A 189 -16.25 -5.72 -5.75
N LEU A 190 -16.68 -4.61 -6.33
CA LEU A 190 -18.09 -4.23 -6.41
C LEU A 190 -18.70 -4.74 -7.71
N SER A 191 -19.97 -5.12 -7.63
CA SER A 191 -20.84 -5.41 -8.77
C SER A 191 -21.36 -4.15 -9.46
N LYS A 192 -21.15 -2.97 -8.85
CA LYS A 192 -21.50 -1.68 -9.39
C LYS A 192 -20.26 -0.90 -9.80
N GLU A 193 -20.46 -0.04 -10.79
CA GLU A 193 -19.44 0.82 -11.34
C GLU A 193 -19.12 2.00 -10.40
N ILE A 194 -17.87 2.47 -10.43
CA ILE A 194 -17.42 3.59 -9.60
C ILE A 194 -17.02 4.77 -10.50
N GLN A 195 -17.84 5.82 -10.49
CA GLN A 195 -17.68 6.97 -11.38
C GLN A 195 -16.55 7.93 -11.00
N ARG A 196 -16.22 8.06 -9.71
CA ARG A 196 -15.27 9.07 -9.24
C ARG A 196 -14.21 8.45 -8.34
N VAL A 197 -13.07 8.13 -8.94
CA VAL A 197 -11.88 7.66 -8.24
C VAL A 197 -10.77 8.70 -8.38
N ARG A 198 -10.18 9.12 -7.26
CA ARG A 198 -9.14 10.16 -7.22
C ARG A 198 -7.92 9.67 -6.48
N ALA A 199 -6.75 9.77 -7.11
CA ALA A 199 -5.47 9.53 -6.47
C ALA A 199 -4.85 10.86 -6.00
N LYS A 200 -4.37 10.90 -4.76
CA LYS A 200 -3.48 11.94 -4.23
C LYS A 200 -2.18 11.31 -3.79
N PHE A 201 -1.05 11.84 -4.23
CA PHE A 201 0.25 11.23 -3.94
C PHE A 201 1.36 12.26 -3.74
N ARG A 202 2.40 11.85 -3.00
CA ARG A 202 3.63 12.59 -2.73
C ARG A 202 4.79 11.62 -2.71
N ALA A 203 6.00 12.09 -2.98
CA ALA A 203 7.20 11.31 -2.73
C ALA A 203 8.26 12.07 -1.96
N PHE A 204 9.07 11.26 -1.30
CA PHE A 204 10.08 11.66 -0.34
C PHE A 204 11.39 10.95 -0.68
N ALA A 205 12.52 11.65 -0.53
CA ALA A 205 13.84 11.04 -0.46
C ALA A 205 14.42 11.38 0.90
N ASN A 206 14.91 10.36 1.62
CA ASN A 206 15.50 10.54 2.95
C ASN A 206 14.61 11.39 3.89
N GLY A 207 13.30 11.15 3.87
CA GLY A 207 12.32 11.86 4.71
C GLY A 207 11.90 13.25 4.20
N LYS A 208 12.63 13.88 3.28
CA LYS A 208 12.25 15.19 2.70
C LYS A 208 11.37 15.02 1.47
N ALA A 209 10.34 15.85 1.34
CA ALA A 209 9.50 15.87 0.15
C ALA A 209 10.32 16.32 -1.07
N ILE A 210 10.35 15.48 -2.10
CA ILE A 210 11.12 15.72 -3.33
C ILE A 210 10.24 15.91 -4.57
N LEU A 211 8.93 15.72 -4.39
CA LEU A 211 7.91 15.82 -5.43
C LEU A 211 6.82 16.80 -4.98
N SER A 212 6.31 17.59 -5.92
CA SER A 212 5.05 18.30 -5.74
C SER A 212 3.92 17.28 -5.55
N SER A 213 2.93 17.63 -4.72
CA SER A 213 1.77 16.77 -4.54
C SER A 213 1.00 16.62 -5.84
N GLY A 214 0.86 15.39 -6.32
CA GLY A 214 0.07 15.10 -7.50
C GLY A 214 -1.37 14.77 -7.14
N ARG A 215 -2.28 15.15 -8.04
CA ARG A 215 -3.68 14.69 -8.04
C ARG A 215 -3.97 14.16 -9.43
N MET A 216 -4.64 13.01 -9.50
CA MET A 216 -5.08 12.41 -10.75
C MET A 216 -6.47 11.85 -10.54
N ASP A 217 -7.40 12.25 -11.39
CA ASP A 217 -8.69 11.59 -11.49
C ASP A 217 -8.50 10.35 -12.38
N ILE A 218 -8.91 9.21 -11.84
CA ILE A 218 -8.82 7.92 -12.51
C ILE A 218 -10.17 7.72 -13.22
N PRO A 219 -10.16 7.38 -14.52
CA PRO A 219 -11.38 7.13 -15.26
C PRO A 219 -12.18 6.00 -14.63
N LEU A 220 -13.44 5.93 -15.03
CA LEU A 220 -14.47 5.01 -14.56
C LEU A 220 -13.94 3.60 -14.27
N LEU A 221 -14.22 3.11 -13.06
CA LEU A 221 -13.78 1.78 -12.62
C LEU A 221 -14.95 0.80 -12.79
N SER A 222 -14.89 -0.01 -13.84
CA SER A 222 -15.94 -0.98 -14.15
C SER A 222 -16.08 -2.06 -13.08
N PRO A 223 -17.28 -2.65 -12.91
CA PRO A 223 -17.53 -3.70 -11.92
C PRO A 223 -16.54 -4.86 -12.02
N THR A 224 -16.06 -5.36 -10.88
CA THR A 224 -15.19 -6.56 -10.79
C THR A 224 -13.91 -6.54 -11.64
N THR A 225 -13.50 -5.38 -12.19
CA THR A 225 -12.31 -5.27 -13.05
C THR A 225 -11.05 -4.85 -12.31
N VAL A 226 -9.91 -5.00 -13.00
CA VAL A 226 -8.61 -4.48 -12.57
C VAL A 226 -8.21 -3.34 -13.50
N ALA A 227 -8.11 -2.13 -12.96
CA ALA A 227 -7.60 -0.98 -13.69
C ALA A 227 -6.10 -0.80 -13.45
N LYS A 228 -5.36 -0.62 -14.55
CA LYS A 228 -3.93 -0.26 -14.52
C LYS A 228 -3.82 1.26 -14.55
N ILE A 229 -3.18 1.84 -13.54
CA ILE A 229 -3.08 3.29 -13.33
C ILE A 229 -1.62 3.68 -13.35
N ASP A 230 -1.27 4.61 -14.23
CA ASP A 230 0.06 5.22 -14.31
C ASP A 230 0.01 6.62 -13.65
N LEU A 231 0.48 6.73 -12.40
CA LEU A 231 0.54 8.02 -11.72
C LEU A 231 1.77 8.83 -12.18
N PRO A 232 1.58 10.04 -12.74
CA PRO A 232 2.68 10.88 -13.21
C PRO A 232 3.38 11.58 -12.04
N LEU A 233 4.70 11.51 -12.02
CA LEU A 233 5.54 12.02 -10.92
C LEU A 233 6.64 12.90 -11.52
N THR A 234 6.87 14.09 -10.98
CA THR A 234 7.80 15.07 -11.56
C THR A 234 8.83 15.57 -10.55
N ILE A 235 10.09 15.12 -10.64
CA ILE A 235 11.18 15.57 -9.77
C ILE A 235 11.94 16.71 -10.44
N TYR A 236 11.90 17.91 -9.85
CA TYR A 236 12.68 19.05 -10.34
C TYR A 236 14.18 18.88 -10.08
N TRP A 237 15.01 19.31 -11.03
CA TRP A 237 16.46 19.18 -10.92
C TRP A 237 17.06 19.91 -9.72
N LYS A 238 16.48 21.05 -9.30
CA LYS A 238 16.92 21.80 -8.12
C LYS A 238 16.86 20.91 -6.87
N THR A 239 15.71 20.31 -6.63
CA THR A 239 15.47 19.37 -5.53
C THR A 239 16.34 18.12 -5.65
N LEU A 240 16.56 17.63 -6.87
CA LEU A 240 17.39 16.45 -7.11
C LEU A 240 18.88 16.70 -6.83
N LYS A 241 19.39 17.91 -7.09
CA LYS A 241 20.77 18.30 -6.74
C LYS A 241 20.97 18.31 -5.22
N GLU A 242 20.05 18.88 -4.46
CA GLU A 242 20.11 18.92 -2.99
C GLU A 242 20.15 17.51 -2.39
N VAL A 243 19.35 16.59 -2.93
CA VAL A 243 19.31 15.19 -2.52
C VAL A 243 20.58 14.45 -2.94
N LYS A 244 21.15 14.74 -4.12
CA LYS A 244 22.36 14.10 -4.62
C LYS A 244 23.64 14.55 -3.93
N VAL A 245 23.77 15.83 -3.56
CA VAL A 245 24.94 16.30 -2.80
C VAL A 245 25.13 15.48 -1.53
N ARG A 246 24.02 15.10 -0.88
CA ARG A 246 24.02 14.25 0.33
C ARG A 246 24.23 12.76 0.06
N ASN A 247 24.15 12.29 -1.19
CA ASN A 247 24.16 10.88 -1.57
C ASN A 247 25.02 10.57 -2.81
N ARG A 248 26.11 11.32 -3.06
CA ARG A 248 26.98 11.10 -4.24
C ARG A 248 27.45 9.63 -4.28
N GLY A 249 27.24 8.96 -5.42
CA GLY A 249 27.63 7.56 -5.63
C GLY A 249 26.75 6.51 -4.94
N LYS A 250 25.69 6.89 -4.22
CA LYS A 250 24.83 5.94 -3.47
C LYS A 250 23.43 5.85 -4.05
N GLN A 251 22.81 4.67 -3.92
CA GLN A 251 21.40 4.49 -4.26
C GLN A 251 20.53 5.38 -3.38
N THR A 252 19.59 6.13 -3.98
CA THR A 252 18.69 7.00 -3.22
C THR A 252 17.44 6.21 -2.84
N ARG A 253 17.10 6.16 -1.55
CA ARG A 253 15.85 5.57 -1.07
C ARG A 253 14.70 6.54 -1.31
N LEU A 254 13.83 6.18 -2.26
CA LEU A 254 12.62 6.92 -2.56
C LEU A 254 11.44 6.27 -1.85
N SER A 255 10.61 7.10 -1.23
CA SER A 255 9.38 6.70 -0.54
C SER A 255 8.21 7.43 -1.17
N PHE A 256 7.25 6.68 -1.68
CA PHE A 256 6.01 7.17 -2.28
C PHE A 256 4.88 6.91 -1.31
N LYS A 257 4.10 7.94 -0.99
CA LYS A 257 2.92 7.83 -0.15
C LYS A 257 1.75 8.47 -0.86
N GLY A 258 0.58 7.85 -0.77
CA GLY A 258 -0.62 8.39 -1.35
C GLY A 258 -1.88 7.76 -0.80
N ARG A 259 -3.00 8.19 -1.36
CA ARG A 259 -4.31 7.64 -1.11
C ARG A 259 -5.14 7.65 -2.38
N ILE A 260 -5.98 6.62 -2.54
CA ILE A 260 -7.05 6.60 -3.53
C ILE A 260 -8.36 6.82 -2.78
N SER A 261 -9.10 7.84 -3.17
CA SER A 261 -10.45 8.14 -2.69
C SER A 261 -11.47 7.72 -3.76
N ALA A 262 -12.55 7.07 -3.35
CA ALA A 262 -13.67 6.73 -4.22
C ALA A 262 -15.00 7.01 -3.51
N LYS A 263 -16.00 7.52 -4.25
CA LYS A 263 -17.36 7.70 -3.72
C LYS A 263 -18.23 6.54 -4.18
N ILE A 264 -18.78 5.77 -3.23
CA ILE A 264 -19.64 4.60 -3.47
C ILE A 264 -20.89 4.77 -2.62
N ASP A 265 -22.08 4.76 -3.21
CA ASP A 265 -23.38 4.85 -2.53
C ASP A 265 -23.41 5.94 -1.44
N LYS A 266 -23.03 7.17 -1.83
CA LYS A 266 -22.93 8.38 -0.97
C LYS A 266 -21.86 8.32 0.14
N ARG A 267 -21.07 7.25 0.25
CA ARG A 267 -19.94 7.14 1.21
C ARG A 267 -18.59 7.31 0.52
N GLU A 268 -17.68 8.05 1.14
CA GLU A 268 -16.30 8.16 0.66
C GLU A 268 -15.43 7.05 1.26
N PHE A 269 -14.75 6.30 0.40
CA PHE A 269 -13.79 5.29 0.77
C PHE A 269 -12.39 5.75 0.40
N THR A 270 -11.50 5.78 1.39
CA THR A 270 -10.10 6.13 1.19
C THR A 270 -9.20 4.94 1.48
N ILE A 271 -8.33 4.59 0.52
CA ILE A 271 -7.32 3.55 0.67
C ILE A 271 -5.94 4.20 0.62
N PRO A 272 -5.20 4.22 1.75
CA PRO A 272 -3.81 4.67 1.75
C PRO A 272 -2.92 3.62 1.08
N PHE A 273 -1.88 4.08 0.40
CA PHE A 273 -0.81 3.24 -0.13
C PHE A 273 0.55 3.86 0.16
N SER A 274 1.54 3.00 0.36
CA SER A 274 2.93 3.39 0.50
C SER A 274 3.84 2.39 -0.22
N PHE A 275 4.91 2.91 -0.81
CA PHE A 275 5.90 2.13 -1.53
C PHE A 275 7.27 2.73 -1.30
N GLN A 276 8.28 1.88 -1.16
CA GLN A 276 9.66 2.31 -1.08
C GLN A 276 10.48 1.57 -2.11
N LYS A 277 11.36 2.30 -2.79
CA LYS A 277 12.30 1.74 -3.76
C LYS A 277 13.63 2.45 -3.65
N GLN A 278 14.70 1.67 -3.63
CA GLN A 278 16.03 2.20 -3.88
C GLN A 278 16.22 2.34 -5.39
N MET A 279 16.59 3.55 -5.83
CA MET A 279 16.78 3.83 -7.24
C MET A 279 17.96 4.78 -7.40
N ILE A 280 18.77 4.52 -8.42
CA ILE A 280 19.79 5.47 -8.87
C ILE A 280 19.05 6.53 -9.68
N LEU A 281 19.00 7.75 -9.14
CA LEU A 281 18.39 8.88 -9.85
C LEU A 281 19.26 9.23 -11.06
N PRO A 282 18.70 9.25 -12.28
CA PRO A 282 19.51 9.46 -13.48
C PRO A 282 20.23 10.80 -13.46
N GLU A 283 21.44 10.82 -14.00
CA GLU A 283 22.18 12.06 -14.27
C GLU A 283 21.79 12.64 -15.62
N LYS A 284 22.20 13.89 -15.87
CA LYS A 284 22.18 14.40 -17.23
C LYS A 284 22.99 13.44 -18.09
N PRO A 285 22.40 12.83 -19.13
CA PRO A 285 23.07 11.81 -19.94
C PRO A 285 24.22 12.38 -20.78
N PHE A 286 24.41 13.70 -20.82
CA PHE A 286 25.43 14.35 -21.64
C PHE A 286 26.38 15.21 -20.82
N SER A 287 27.63 15.27 -21.26
CA SER A 287 28.48 16.44 -21.06
C SER A 287 28.82 17.09 -22.39
N ILE A 288 28.79 18.41 -22.40
CA ILE A 288 29.23 19.23 -23.52
C ILE A 288 30.49 19.95 -23.09
N LYS A 289 31.51 19.91 -23.96
CA LYS A 289 32.74 20.68 -23.79
C LYS A 289 33.08 21.43 -25.05
N LEU A 290 33.48 22.69 -24.90
CA LEU A 290 34.04 23.47 -25.98
C LEU A 290 35.56 23.26 -26.02
N LYS A 291 36.05 22.56 -27.05
CA LYS A 291 37.47 22.18 -27.12
C LYS A 291 38.35 23.32 -27.61
N LYS A 292 38.07 23.81 -28.83
CA LYS A 292 38.98 24.64 -29.60
C LYS A 292 38.24 25.59 -30.52
N LEU A 293 38.81 26.79 -30.68
CA LEU A 293 38.48 27.74 -31.75
C LEU A 293 39.69 27.89 -32.66
N LYS A 294 39.54 27.61 -33.95
CA LYS A 294 40.59 27.81 -34.96
C LYS A 294 40.24 28.93 -35.93
N ILE A 295 41.17 29.84 -36.18
CA ILE A 295 40.99 30.98 -37.09
C ILE A 295 41.55 30.63 -38.48
N LEU A 296 40.77 29.91 -39.29
CA LEU A 296 41.26 29.23 -40.49
C LEU A 296 41.91 30.13 -41.56
N LYS A 297 41.18 31.11 -42.12
CA LYS A 297 41.64 31.92 -43.27
C LYS A 297 41.00 33.32 -43.31
N LEU A 298 41.72 34.27 -43.91
CA LEU A 298 41.17 35.53 -44.43
C LEU A 298 40.51 35.24 -45.78
N VAL A 299 39.25 35.63 -45.94
CA VAL A 299 38.56 35.61 -47.24
C VAL A 299 38.11 37.03 -47.51
N GLY A 300 38.94 37.79 -48.23
CA GLY A 300 38.74 39.23 -48.46
C GLY A 300 38.57 40.03 -47.16
N LYS A 301 37.45 40.76 -47.04
CA LYS A 301 37.04 41.52 -45.84
C LYS A 301 36.42 40.64 -44.74
N ARG A 302 36.46 39.31 -44.83
CA ARG A 302 35.86 38.37 -43.85
C ARG A 302 36.90 37.41 -43.24
N ARG A 303 36.60 36.88 -42.06
CA ARG A 303 37.39 35.87 -41.33
C ARG A 303 36.56 34.61 -41.15
N LYS A 304 37.14 33.45 -41.43
CA LYS A 304 36.52 32.13 -41.19
C LYS A 304 36.98 31.57 -39.84
N PHE A 305 36.02 31.22 -38.99
CA PHE A 305 36.24 30.56 -37.70
C PHE A 305 35.75 29.13 -37.76
N LEU A 306 36.47 28.23 -37.10
CA LEU A 306 36.08 26.84 -36.88
C LEU A 306 35.99 26.59 -35.37
N LEU A 307 34.79 26.25 -34.91
CA LEU A 307 34.54 25.85 -33.53
C LEU A 307 34.43 24.34 -33.45
N THR A 308 35.10 23.77 -32.46
CA THR A 308 35.05 22.33 -32.15
C THR A 308 34.35 22.11 -30.81
N LEU A 309 33.20 21.44 -30.84
CA LEU A 309 32.42 21.08 -29.68
C LEU A 309 32.43 19.56 -29.50
N GLN A 310 32.71 19.08 -28.30
CA GLN A 310 32.65 17.67 -27.95
C GLN A 310 31.40 17.40 -27.11
N ILE A 311 30.69 16.34 -27.47
CA ILE A 311 29.53 15.85 -26.72
C ILE A 311 29.81 14.42 -26.34
N THR A 312 29.68 14.13 -25.05
CA THR A 312 29.93 12.80 -24.49
C THR A 312 28.64 12.27 -23.88
N ASN A 313 28.25 11.05 -24.24
CA ASN A 313 27.23 10.30 -23.53
C ASN A 313 27.86 9.76 -22.24
N LYS A 314 27.33 10.13 -21.08
CA LYS A 314 27.79 9.63 -19.76
C LYS A 314 27.02 8.39 -19.30
N GLY A 315 25.98 8.00 -20.03
CA GLY A 315 25.12 6.88 -19.69
C GLY A 315 25.68 5.54 -20.15
N HIS A 316 25.10 4.47 -19.61
CA HIS A 316 25.39 3.07 -19.97
C HIS A 316 24.57 2.55 -21.15
N LEU A 317 23.66 3.38 -21.70
CA LEU A 317 22.79 3.02 -22.82
C LEU A 317 23.03 3.96 -24.00
N ALA A 318 22.83 3.45 -25.22
CA ALA A 318 22.95 4.24 -26.43
C ALA A 318 21.81 5.27 -26.53
N ILE A 319 22.09 6.38 -27.20
CA ILE A 319 21.13 7.45 -27.50
C ILE A 319 21.07 7.61 -29.01
N ARG A 320 19.92 7.26 -29.58
CA ARG A 320 19.64 7.30 -31.02
C ARG A 320 18.98 8.62 -31.40
N ASP A 321 19.13 8.98 -32.67
CA ASP A 321 18.54 10.17 -33.30
C ASP A 321 18.78 11.47 -32.54
N LEU A 322 19.95 11.60 -31.91
CA LEU A 322 20.30 12.77 -31.12
C LEU A 322 20.43 13.99 -32.03
N ALA A 323 19.43 14.87 -31.96
CA ALA A 323 19.39 16.17 -32.59
C ALA A 323 19.94 17.24 -31.64
N ILE A 324 20.79 18.11 -32.18
CA ILE A 324 21.39 19.20 -31.41
C ILE A 324 21.20 20.50 -32.15
N ARG A 325 20.76 21.53 -31.42
CA ARG A 325 20.51 22.86 -31.98
C ARG A 325 20.81 23.93 -30.95
N GLY A 326 21.32 25.07 -31.38
CA GLY A 326 21.45 26.23 -30.50
C GLY A 326 22.61 27.11 -30.90
N LYS A 327 23.09 27.90 -29.94
CA LYS A 327 24.09 28.95 -30.20
C LYS A 327 25.25 28.85 -29.22
N VAL A 328 26.44 29.13 -29.74
CA VAL A 328 27.67 29.36 -28.96
C VAL A 328 28.06 30.81 -29.14
N ILE A 329 28.12 31.53 -28.03
CA ILE A 329 28.45 32.94 -27.93
C ILE A 329 29.90 33.05 -27.47
N LEU A 330 30.76 33.55 -28.35
CA LEU A 330 32.19 33.77 -28.05
C LEU A 330 32.45 35.22 -27.63
N SER A 331 31.65 36.15 -28.15
CA SER A 331 31.59 37.55 -27.72
C SER A 331 30.26 38.18 -28.13
N ASP A 332 30.06 39.45 -27.76
CA ASP A 332 29.02 40.34 -28.28
C ASP A 332 28.96 40.40 -29.82
N LYS A 333 30.10 40.18 -30.49
CA LYS A 333 30.23 40.27 -31.95
C LYS A 333 30.31 38.93 -32.68
N ILE A 334 30.47 37.82 -31.95
CA ILE A 334 30.66 36.49 -32.55
C ILE A 334 29.75 35.48 -31.88
N GLU A 335 28.72 35.09 -32.63
CA GLU A 335 27.75 34.05 -32.28
C GLU A 335 27.73 33.00 -33.38
N MET A 336 27.89 31.73 -33.00
CA MET A 336 27.92 30.60 -33.91
C MET A 336 26.69 29.72 -33.68
N GLU A 337 25.90 29.49 -34.72
CA GLU A 337 24.77 28.58 -34.67
C GLU A 337 25.23 27.13 -34.91
N ILE A 338 24.84 26.23 -34.02
CA ILE A 338 25.03 24.79 -34.21
C ILE A 338 23.78 24.27 -34.93
N GLY A 339 23.99 23.82 -36.17
CA GLY A 339 22.96 23.25 -37.02
C GLY A 339 22.41 21.92 -36.50
N LYS A 340 21.25 21.52 -37.03
CA LYS A 340 20.58 20.26 -36.67
C LYS A 340 21.36 19.06 -37.22
N GLU A 341 22.30 18.54 -36.45
CA GLU A 341 22.91 17.25 -36.74
C GLU A 341 22.14 16.15 -36.01
N HIS A 342 21.88 15.03 -36.70
CA HIS A 342 21.32 13.81 -36.14
C HIS A 342 22.40 12.74 -36.10
N PHE A 343 22.62 12.14 -34.93
CA PHE A 343 23.58 11.05 -34.79
C PHE A 343 23.23 10.15 -33.62
N THR A 344 23.80 8.95 -33.62
CA THR A 344 23.74 8.02 -32.49
C THR A 344 24.99 8.18 -31.64
N LEU A 345 24.83 8.27 -30.32
CA LEU A 345 25.92 8.19 -29.35
C LEU A 345 25.83 6.88 -28.58
N LEU A 346 26.85 6.03 -28.73
CA LEU A 346 27.00 4.83 -27.92
C LEU A 346 27.34 5.20 -26.45
N PRO A 347 27.19 4.26 -25.50
CA PRO A 347 27.59 4.47 -24.11
C PRO A 347 29.03 4.99 -24.00
N HIS A 348 29.25 5.99 -23.16
CA HIS A 348 30.57 6.61 -22.90
C HIS A 348 31.28 7.22 -24.13
N GLN A 349 30.65 7.19 -25.31
CA GLN A 349 31.23 7.69 -26.54
C GLN A 349 31.17 9.21 -26.59
N SER A 350 32.17 9.79 -27.26
CA SER A 350 32.19 11.21 -27.59
C SER A 350 32.05 11.44 -29.09
N LYS A 351 31.21 12.40 -29.49
CA LYS A 351 31.15 12.94 -30.84
C LYS A 351 31.76 14.33 -30.86
N ILE A 352 32.52 14.62 -31.91
CA ILE A 352 33.05 15.95 -32.19
C ILE A 352 32.19 16.59 -33.28
N ILE A 353 31.62 17.74 -32.96
CA ILE A 353 30.87 18.59 -33.87
C ILE A 353 31.76 19.77 -34.27
N LYS A 354 31.83 20.03 -35.57
CA LYS A 354 32.63 21.10 -36.16
C LYS A 354 31.70 22.08 -36.84
N THR A 355 31.69 23.32 -36.39
CA THR A 355 30.87 24.38 -36.98
C THR A 355 31.77 25.48 -37.49
N THR A 356 31.47 26.02 -38.68
CA THR A 356 32.20 27.16 -39.24
C THR A 356 31.34 28.40 -39.34
N LEU A 357 31.93 29.57 -39.07
CA LEU A 357 31.27 30.87 -39.22
C LEU A 357 32.17 31.81 -40.02
N LEU A 358 31.56 32.60 -40.91
CA LEU A 358 32.21 33.68 -41.64
C LEU A 358 31.76 35.03 -41.07
N VAL A 359 32.70 35.85 -40.57
CA VAL A 359 32.38 37.15 -39.97
C VAL A 359 33.13 38.28 -40.67
N LYS A 360 32.48 39.43 -40.87
CA LYS A 360 33.12 40.64 -41.43
C LYS A 360 34.23 41.14 -40.48
N ARG A 361 35.36 41.55 -41.05
CA ARG A 361 36.60 41.91 -40.33
C ARG A 361 36.51 43.23 -39.57
N PHE A 362 35.71 44.18 -40.05
CA PHE A 362 35.59 45.52 -39.46
C PHE A 362 35.09 45.43 -38.01
N GLY A 363 35.81 46.06 -37.07
CA GLY A 363 35.46 46.06 -35.64
C GLY A 363 35.85 44.80 -34.83
N LEU A 364 36.40 43.75 -35.47
CA LEU A 364 36.87 42.52 -34.80
C LEU A 364 38.39 42.47 -34.59
N VAL A 365 39.16 43.37 -35.20
CA VAL A 365 40.63 43.31 -35.20
C VAL A 365 41.21 43.34 -33.78
N LYS A 366 40.71 44.22 -32.91
CA LYS A 366 41.14 44.31 -31.51
C LYS A 366 40.86 43.01 -30.76
N LEU A 367 39.65 42.47 -30.90
CA LEU A 367 39.22 41.22 -30.28
C LEU A 367 40.04 40.01 -30.75
N LEU A 368 40.33 39.92 -32.05
CA LEU A 368 41.18 38.86 -32.61
C LEU A 368 42.63 38.96 -32.13
N ARG A 369 43.20 40.16 -32.06
CA ARG A 369 44.53 40.38 -31.48
C ARG A 369 44.56 39.91 -30.03
N THR A 370 43.54 40.25 -29.23
CA THR A 370 43.44 39.81 -27.84
C THR A 370 43.39 38.28 -27.74
N TRP A 371 42.53 37.61 -28.52
CA TRP A 371 42.41 36.15 -28.49
C TRP A 371 43.66 35.41 -28.96
N ILE A 372 44.35 35.95 -29.98
CA ILE A 372 45.62 35.37 -30.45
C ILE A 372 46.71 35.54 -29.39
N LYS A 373 46.82 36.73 -28.77
CA LYS A 373 47.78 36.98 -27.68
C LYS A 373 47.50 36.10 -26.46
N SER A 374 46.25 36.00 -26.02
CA SER A 374 45.87 35.21 -24.84
C SER A 374 45.88 33.69 -25.10
N ARG A 375 45.88 33.25 -26.36
CA ARG A 375 45.70 31.85 -26.81
C ARG A 375 44.46 31.16 -26.23
N ARG A 376 43.53 31.92 -25.62
CA ARG A 376 42.36 31.42 -24.92
C ARG A 376 41.20 32.40 -25.01
N THR A 377 39.97 31.88 -25.06
CA THR A 377 38.75 32.69 -25.02
C THR A 377 37.66 31.98 -24.24
N LEU A 378 36.73 32.74 -23.65
CA LEU A 378 35.57 32.19 -22.95
C LEU A 378 34.44 31.97 -23.95
N GLY A 379 34.05 30.71 -24.18
CA GLY A 379 32.84 30.39 -24.92
C GLY A 379 31.68 30.15 -23.98
N LYS A 380 30.53 30.77 -24.24
CA LYS A 380 29.25 30.48 -23.59
C LYS A 380 28.36 29.71 -24.56
N TRP A 381 27.56 28.76 -24.11
CA TRP A 381 26.63 28.04 -24.98
C TRP A 381 25.23 27.95 -24.39
N ARG A 382 24.28 27.79 -25.30
CA ARG A 382 22.90 27.44 -25.02
C ARG A 382 22.42 26.47 -26.09
N LEU A 383 22.40 25.19 -25.75
CA LEU A 383 22.12 24.09 -26.67
C LEU A 383 20.88 23.32 -26.22
N LYS A 384 20.04 22.96 -27.19
CA LYS A 384 18.93 22.03 -27.05
C LYS A 384 19.33 20.69 -27.66
N LEU A 385 19.18 19.63 -26.89
CA LEU A 385 19.44 18.25 -27.30
C LEU A 385 18.14 17.47 -27.22
N SER A 386 17.81 16.71 -28.26
CA SER A 386 16.62 15.86 -28.31
C SER A 386 16.96 14.53 -28.94
N GLY A 387 16.55 13.41 -28.37
CA GLY A 387 16.79 12.08 -28.94
C GLY A 387 16.09 11.00 -28.12
N LYS A 388 16.31 9.74 -28.49
CA LYS A 388 15.66 8.59 -27.86
C LYS A 388 16.71 7.62 -27.33
N ARG A 389 16.63 7.28 -26.05
CA ARG A 389 17.50 6.27 -25.44
C ARG A 389 17.02 4.87 -25.85
N GLU A 390 17.94 3.92 -25.88
CA GLU A 390 17.70 2.54 -26.31
C GLU A 390 16.53 1.84 -25.59
N ASP A 391 16.28 2.16 -24.33
CA ASP A 391 15.13 1.65 -23.54
C ASP A 391 13.79 2.34 -23.87
N GLY A 392 13.74 3.08 -24.97
CA GLY A 392 12.56 3.80 -25.45
C GLY A 392 12.29 5.13 -24.75
N MET A 393 13.21 5.60 -23.90
CA MET A 393 13.05 6.83 -23.14
C MET A 393 13.37 8.08 -23.96
N ASP A 394 12.45 9.05 -23.99
CA ASP A 394 12.67 10.33 -24.64
C ASP A 394 13.58 11.25 -23.81
N ILE A 395 14.60 11.79 -24.46
CA ILE A 395 15.52 12.77 -23.91
C ILE A 395 15.28 14.11 -24.60
N SER A 396 14.99 15.14 -23.81
CA SER A 396 14.93 16.52 -24.30
C SER A 396 15.55 17.44 -23.26
N LEU A 397 16.67 18.06 -23.59
CA LEU A 397 17.48 18.80 -22.63
C LEU A 397 17.87 20.15 -23.19
N GLU A 398 17.98 21.13 -22.30
CA GLU A 398 18.60 22.40 -22.57
C GLU A 398 19.84 22.46 -21.68
N ASP A 399 20.99 22.62 -22.30
CA ASP A 399 22.25 22.78 -21.60
C ASP A 399 22.82 24.17 -21.83
N LYS A 400 23.18 24.81 -20.73
CA LYS A 400 23.80 26.13 -20.69
C LYS A 400 25.09 25.99 -19.92
N GLY A 401 26.16 26.51 -20.48
CA GLY A 401 27.45 26.47 -19.84
C GLY A 401 28.39 27.53 -20.39
N LYS A 402 29.57 27.58 -19.78
CA LYS A 402 30.68 28.42 -20.21
C LYS A 402 31.97 27.66 -19.97
N GLU A 403 32.93 27.79 -20.87
CA GLU A 403 34.21 27.10 -20.78
C GLU A 403 35.29 27.94 -21.44
N MET A 404 36.49 27.88 -20.86
CA MET A 404 37.68 28.48 -21.46
C MET A 404 38.20 27.55 -22.55
N MET A 405 38.24 28.05 -23.77
CA MET A 405 38.66 27.31 -24.95
C MET A 405 40.04 27.76 -25.38
N LYS A 406 40.82 26.85 -25.96
CA LYS A 406 42.08 27.24 -26.64
C LYS A 406 41.77 27.90 -27.98
N VAL A 407 42.51 28.96 -28.30
CA VAL A 407 42.46 29.65 -29.59
C VAL A 407 43.71 29.26 -30.38
N GLU A 408 43.50 28.71 -31.57
CA GLU A 408 44.54 28.33 -32.52
C GLU A 408 44.43 29.20 -33.77
N LYS A 409 45.59 29.54 -34.34
CA LYS A 409 45.67 30.26 -35.62
C LYS A 409 45.63 29.26 -36.76
#